data_AF-A0A970QB09-F1
#
_entry.id   AF-A0A970QB09-F1
#
_cell.length_a   1.000
_cell.length_b   1.000
_cell.length_c   1.000
_cell.angle_alpha   90.00
_cell.angle_beta   90.00
_cell.angle_gamma   90.00
#
_symmetry.space_group_name_H-M   'P 1'
#
loop_
_entity.id
_entity.type
_entity.pdbx_description
1 polymer ?
#
loop_
_entity_poly.entity_id
_entity_poly.type
_entity_poly.pdbx_seq_one_letter_code
_entity_poly.pdbx_strand_id
1 'polypeptide(L)'
;KQAYGTRAKQFTSDACFQKVVLIRIRDIDRYQRLVAEVVLPDGRQLNRELLRAGLAWWYEQYARNEEEFKSLQAQAQAQKLGLWKDKNPVAPWDFRRLPKKTNAAPNKIEPPPPSPLDGTTTVYVTKTGTRYHRKDCKTLKGGSTAVSLKEAKSRGLSPCQRCKP
;
A
#
# COMPACT_ATOMS: atom_id res chain seq x y z
N LYS A 1 7.60 8.10 6.64
CA LYS A 1 7.08 7.75 7.99
C LYS A 1 5.82 8.57 8.22
N GLN A 2 4.77 8.04 8.85
CA GLN A 2 3.55 8.80 9.10
C GLN A 2 3.84 9.97 10.03
N ALA A 3 3.15 11.10 9.83
CA ALA A 3 3.16 12.23 10.76
C ALA A 3 2.76 11.78 12.17
N TYR A 4 3.33 12.42 13.20
CA TYR A 4 3.12 12.12 14.63
C TYR A 4 3.53 10.71 15.11
N GLY A 5 3.96 9.80 14.22
CA GLY A 5 4.38 8.45 14.63
C GLY A 5 5.56 8.43 15.62
N THR A 6 6.49 9.39 15.54
CA THR A 6 7.57 9.52 16.54
C THR A 6 7.04 10.03 17.89
N ARG A 7 6.12 11.00 17.89
CA ARG A 7 5.53 11.55 19.13
C ARG A 7 4.67 10.51 19.84
N ALA A 8 3.85 9.76 19.10
CA ALA A 8 3.08 8.64 19.63
C ALA A 8 3.98 7.58 20.26
N LYS A 9 5.08 7.21 19.59
CA LYS A 9 6.08 6.29 20.14
C LYS A 9 6.66 6.81 21.46
N GLN A 10 7.08 8.08 21.49
CA GLN A 10 7.67 8.68 22.69
C GLN A 10 6.66 8.67 23.84
N PHE A 11 5.44 9.14 23.60
CA PHE A 11 4.37 9.14 24.60
C PHE A 11 4.08 7.75 25.17
N THR A 12 3.97 6.73 24.31
CA THR A 12 3.80 5.35 24.76
C THR A 12 4.98 4.87 25.59
N SER A 13 6.21 5.17 25.14
CA SER A 13 7.43 4.79 25.86
C SER A 13 7.45 5.43 27.26
N ASP A 14 7.19 6.73 27.36
CA ASP A 14 7.17 7.45 28.64
C ASP A 14 6.10 6.89 29.58
N ALA A 15 4.98 6.44 29.01
CA ALA A 15 3.87 5.87 29.77
C ALA A 15 4.20 4.49 30.34
N CYS A 16 4.77 3.55 29.56
CA CYS A 16 4.86 2.14 29.95
C CYS A 16 6.25 1.48 29.88
N PHE A 17 7.27 2.13 29.32
CA PHE A 17 8.59 1.51 29.17
C PHE A 17 9.24 1.27 30.54
N GLN A 18 9.76 0.06 30.77
CA GLN A 18 10.33 -0.39 32.05
C GLN A 18 9.39 -0.26 33.25
N LYS A 19 8.07 -0.27 33.03
CA LYS A 19 7.07 -0.26 34.10
C LYS A 19 6.29 -1.56 34.12
N VAL A 20 5.87 -1.97 35.31
CA VAL A 20 4.92 -3.07 35.47
C VAL A 20 3.53 -2.58 35.08
N VAL A 21 2.94 -3.21 34.07
CA VAL A 21 1.61 -2.86 33.55
C VAL A 21 0.70 -4.08 33.60
N LEU A 22 -0.61 -3.86 33.70
CA LEU A 22 -1.59 -4.93 33.60
C LEU A 22 -2.06 -5.05 32.15
N ILE A 23 -1.98 -6.26 31.59
CA ILE A 23 -2.39 -6.57 30.23
C ILE A 23 -3.75 -7.28 30.28
N ARG A 24 -4.78 -6.69 29.67
CA ARG A 24 -6.09 -7.32 29.47
C ARG A 24 -6.19 -7.82 28.03
N ILE A 25 -5.96 -9.12 27.84
CA ILE A 25 -6.00 -9.75 26.52
C ILE A 25 -7.45 -9.79 26.04
N ARG A 26 -7.68 -9.34 24.81
CA ARG A 26 -8.97 -9.41 24.12
C ARG A 26 -9.00 -10.50 23.06
N ASP A 27 -7.90 -10.65 22.32
CA ASP A 27 -7.80 -11.59 21.21
C ASP A 27 -6.33 -11.90 20.87
N ILE A 28 -6.12 -12.86 19.98
CA ILE A 28 -4.84 -13.16 19.33
C ILE A 28 -5.06 -13.03 17.82
N ASP A 29 -4.32 -12.12 17.18
CA ASP A 29 -4.51 -11.89 15.75
C ASP A 29 -3.97 -13.05 14.89
N ARG A 30 -4.29 -13.01 13.59
CA ARG A 30 -3.81 -14.00 12.60
C ARG A 30 -2.28 -14.12 12.48
N TYR A 31 -1.53 -13.15 13.02
CA TYR A 31 -0.08 -13.13 13.05
C TYR A 31 0.47 -13.57 14.42
N GLN A 32 -0.37 -14.17 15.27
CA GLN A 32 -0.02 -14.66 16.61
C GLN A 32 0.46 -13.54 17.56
N ARG A 33 -0.10 -12.34 17.41
CA ARG A 33 0.15 -11.21 18.31
C ARG A 33 -1.01 -11.01 19.26
N LEU A 34 -0.71 -10.74 20.52
CA LEU A 34 -1.72 -10.38 21.52
C LEU A 34 -2.37 -9.05 21.16
N VAL A 35 -3.70 -9.03 21.03
CA VAL A 35 -4.52 -7.84 20.97
C VAL A 35 -5.03 -7.60 22.38
N ALA A 36 -4.51 -6.57 23.03
CA ALA A 36 -4.76 -6.34 24.44
C ALA A 36 -4.87 -4.86 24.79
N GLU A 37 -5.53 -4.59 25.89
CA GLU A 37 -5.54 -3.29 26.54
C GLU A 37 -4.42 -3.24 27.58
N VAL A 38 -3.70 -2.12 27.61
CA VAL A 38 -2.63 -1.89 28.58
C VAL A 38 -3.13 -0.92 29.64
N VAL A 39 -3.15 -1.37 30.89
CA VAL A 39 -3.46 -0.57 32.07
C VAL A 39 -2.14 -0.19 32.74
N LEU A 40 -1.93 1.11 32.88
CA LEU A 40 -0.73 1.72 33.46
C LEU A 40 -0.72 1.55 34.99
N PRO A 41 0.44 1.77 35.67
CA PRO A 41 0.55 1.62 37.12
C PRO A 41 -0.40 2.51 37.92
N ASP A 42 -0.80 3.65 37.35
CA ASP A 42 -1.73 4.61 37.94
C ASP A 42 -3.21 4.28 37.65
N GLY A 43 -3.49 3.12 37.05
CA GLY A 43 -4.82 2.66 36.70
C GLY A 43 -5.38 3.21 35.39
N ARG A 44 -4.69 4.14 34.71
CA ARG A 44 -5.14 4.68 33.42
C ARG A 44 -4.94 3.66 32.29
N GLN A 45 -5.79 3.73 31.27
CA GLN A 45 -5.65 2.88 30.08
C GLN A 45 -4.89 3.61 28.98
N LEU A 46 -3.78 3.02 28.52
CA LEU A 46 -2.87 3.64 27.54
C LEU A 46 -3.56 4.08 26.24
N ASN A 47 -4.53 3.29 25.74
CA ASN A 47 -5.26 3.61 24.52
C ASN A 47 -6.09 4.91 24.66
N ARG A 48 -6.72 5.11 25.82
CA ARG A 48 -7.50 6.32 26.12
C ARG A 48 -6.60 7.54 26.20
N GLU A 49 -5.45 7.40 26.84
CA GLU A 49 -4.47 8.50 26.96
C GLU A 49 -3.91 8.91 25.58
N LEU A 50 -3.66 7.95 24.69
CA LEU A 50 -3.24 8.24 23.32
C LEU A 50 -4.32 8.99 22.52
N LEU A 51 -5.58 8.61 22.67
CA LEU A 51 -6.70 9.31 22.02
C LEU A 51 -6.88 10.71 22.59
N ARG A 52 -6.87 10.86 23.91
CA ARG A 52 -6.98 12.15 24.60
C ARG A 52 -5.86 13.12 24.20
N ALA A 53 -4.65 12.62 24.02
CA ALA A 53 -3.51 13.42 23.56
C ALA A 53 -3.55 13.75 22.04
N GLY A 54 -4.51 13.20 21.30
CA GLY A 54 -4.58 13.34 19.84
C GLY A 54 -3.43 12.64 19.12
N LEU A 55 -2.95 11.52 19.65
CA LEU A 55 -1.81 10.75 19.10
C LEU A 55 -2.23 9.41 18.49
N ALA A 56 -3.50 9.05 18.58
CA ALA A 56 -4.07 7.84 18.00
C ALA A 56 -5.37 8.14 17.25
N TRP A 57 -5.77 7.18 16.42
CA TRP A 57 -7.05 7.16 15.74
C TRP A 57 -7.91 6.04 16.33
N TRP A 58 -9.17 6.36 16.62
CA TRP A 58 -10.18 5.35 16.90
C TRP A 58 -10.47 4.59 15.60
N TYR A 59 -10.29 3.27 15.66
CA TYR A 59 -10.53 2.41 14.51
C TYR A 59 -11.91 1.75 14.62
N GLU A 60 -12.91 2.41 14.06
CA GLU A 60 -14.32 2.02 14.16
C GLU A 60 -14.58 0.55 13.78
N GLN A 61 -13.85 0.00 12.80
CA GLN A 61 -14.02 -1.40 12.36
C GLN A 61 -13.79 -2.43 13.47
N TYR A 62 -12.92 -2.12 14.45
CA TYR A 62 -12.56 -3.03 15.54
C TYR A 62 -13.07 -2.58 16.91
N ALA A 63 -13.43 -1.30 17.04
CA ALA A 63 -13.82 -0.68 18.30
C ALA A 63 -15.18 0.04 18.19
N ARG A 64 -16.10 -0.49 17.37
CA ARG A 64 -17.41 0.15 17.09
C ARG A 64 -18.22 0.41 18.36
N ASN A 65 -18.14 -0.51 19.33
CA ASN A 65 -18.88 -0.44 20.59
C ASN A 65 -18.18 0.42 21.66
N GLU A 66 -17.00 0.96 21.37
CA GLU A 66 -16.22 1.79 22.30
C GLU A 66 -16.57 3.27 22.13
N GLU A 67 -17.75 3.68 22.61
CA GLU A 67 -18.22 5.07 22.50
C GLU A 67 -17.27 6.08 23.14
N GLU A 68 -16.57 5.67 24.20
CA GLU A 68 -15.56 6.49 24.86
C GLU A 68 -14.39 6.83 23.91
N PHE A 69 -13.99 5.91 23.03
CA PHE A 69 -12.89 6.19 22.10
C PHE A 69 -13.31 7.20 21.04
N LYS A 70 -14.57 7.11 20.58
CA LYS A 70 -15.17 8.09 19.68
C LYS A 70 -15.21 9.47 20.32
N SER A 71 -15.65 9.57 21.58
CA SER A 71 -15.76 10.86 22.28
C SER A 71 -14.39 11.47 22.58
N LEU A 72 -13.41 10.68 23.02
CA LEU A 72 -12.03 11.14 23.25
C LEU A 72 -11.37 11.65 21.96
N GLN A 73 -11.58 10.96 20.84
CA GLN A 73 -11.09 11.44 19.54
C GLN A 73 -11.73 12.77 19.16
N ALA A 74 -13.05 12.91 19.30
CA ALA A 74 -13.77 14.14 18.98
C ALA A 74 -13.31 15.32 19.85
N GLN A 75 -13.06 15.08 21.14
CA GLN A 75 -12.51 16.09 22.04
C GLN A 75 -11.11 16.54 21.60
N ALA A 76 -10.22 15.60 21.28
CA ALA A 76 -8.88 15.92 20.81
C ALA A 76 -8.89 16.66 19.46
N GLN A 77 -9.84 16.35 18.58
CA GLN A 77 -10.07 17.07 17.33
C GLN A 77 -10.53 18.50 17.56
N ALA A 78 -11.55 18.70 18.40
CA ALA A 78 -12.09 20.02 18.72
C ALA A 78 -11.03 20.94 19.34
N GLN A 79 -10.17 20.37 20.19
CA GLN A 79 -9.06 21.08 20.85
C GLN A 79 -7.81 21.21 19.97
N LYS A 80 -7.81 20.64 18.75
CA LYS A 80 -6.65 20.60 17.84
C LYS A 80 -5.40 20.09 18.55
N LEU A 81 -5.51 18.96 19.25
CA LEU A 81 -4.40 18.33 19.94
C LEU A 81 -3.64 17.37 19.03
N GLY A 82 -2.34 17.21 19.28
CA GLY A 82 -1.50 16.25 18.58
C GLY A 82 -1.63 16.33 17.06
N LEU A 83 -1.99 15.21 16.44
CA LEU A 83 -2.13 15.07 14.99
C LEU A 83 -3.27 15.93 14.40
N TRP A 84 -4.22 16.37 15.22
CA TRP A 84 -5.35 17.21 14.81
C TRP A 84 -4.98 18.69 14.65
N LYS A 85 -3.72 19.07 14.92
CA LYS A 85 -3.16 20.38 14.56
C LYS A 85 -2.97 20.54 13.05
N ASP A 86 -2.78 19.42 12.35
CA ASP A 86 -2.57 19.42 10.92
C ASP A 86 -3.89 19.77 10.20
N LYS A 87 -3.81 20.50 9.08
CA LYS A 87 -5.00 20.89 8.31
C LYS A 87 -5.74 19.68 7.72
N ASN A 88 -4.98 18.67 7.27
CA ASN A 88 -5.50 17.46 6.63
C ASN A 88 -4.90 16.22 7.30
N PRO A 89 -5.35 15.85 8.51
CA PRO A 89 -4.80 14.70 9.22
C PRO A 89 -5.22 13.39 8.52
N VAL A 90 -4.25 12.54 8.21
CA VAL A 90 -4.48 11.26 7.49
C VAL A 90 -4.41 10.10 8.47
N ALA A 91 -5.46 9.27 8.48
CA ALA A 91 -5.53 8.11 9.34
C ALA A 91 -4.45 7.05 8.98
N PRO A 92 -3.99 6.24 9.95
CA PRO A 92 -2.92 5.27 9.71
C PRO A 92 -3.26 4.24 8.63
N TRP A 93 -4.53 3.81 8.53
CA TRP A 93 -4.95 2.88 7.48
C TRP A 93 -4.95 3.54 6.09
N ASP A 94 -5.37 4.79 5.98
CA ASP A 94 -5.29 5.56 4.72
C ASP A 94 -3.83 5.79 4.33
N PHE A 95 -2.99 6.25 5.27
CA PHE A 95 -1.57 6.46 5.05
C PHE A 95 -0.85 5.19 4.56
N ARG A 96 -1.23 4.02 5.07
CA ARG A 96 -0.67 2.72 4.64
C ARG A 96 -1.10 2.31 3.25
N ARG A 97 -2.28 2.75 2.79
CA ARG A 97 -2.80 2.48 1.43
C ARG A 97 -2.24 3.44 0.39
N LEU A 98 -1.73 4.61 0.78
CA LEU A 98 -1.15 5.55 -0.16
C LEU A 98 0.06 4.94 -0.88
N PRO A 99 0.21 5.19 -2.19
CA PRO A 99 1.42 4.80 -2.91
C PRO A 99 2.61 5.51 -2.26
N LYS A 100 3.56 4.72 -1.73
CA LYS A 100 4.80 5.28 -1.21
C LYS A 100 5.52 5.93 -2.38
N LYS A 101 5.75 7.25 -2.31
CA LYS A 101 6.75 7.90 -3.16
C LYS A 101 8.07 7.22 -2.84
N THR A 102 8.47 6.27 -3.68
CA THR A 102 9.82 5.74 -3.64
C THR A 102 10.72 6.93 -3.97
N ASN A 103 11.70 7.22 -3.10
CA ASN A 103 12.86 7.98 -3.54
C ASN A 103 13.69 7.08 -4.48
N ALA A 104 13.08 6.63 -5.56
CA ALA A 104 13.80 6.45 -6.80
C ALA A 104 14.02 7.87 -7.33
N ALA A 105 15.24 8.18 -7.77
CA ALA A 105 15.53 9.41 -8.48
C ALA A 105 14.40 9.74 -9.49
N PRO A 106 14.11 11.02 -9.78
CA PRO A 106 13.15 11.36 -10.80
C PRO A 106 13.71 10.89 -12.14
N ASN A 107 13.39 9.66 -12.56
CA ASN A 107 13.40 9.36 -13.97
C ASN A 107 12.21 10.15 -14.52
N LYS A 108 12.53 11.33 -15.05
CA LYS A 108 11.59 12.19 -15.76
C LYS A 108 11.19 11.44 -17.02
N ILE A 109 10.18 10.59 -16.91
CA ILE A 109 9.41 10.13 -18.06
C ILE A 109 8.08 10.84 -17.90
N GLU A 110 7.97 11.99 -18.56
CA GLU A 110 6.68 12.59 -18.88
C GLU A 110 5.77 11.52 -19.49
N PRO A 111 4.47 11.51 -19.16
CA PRO A 111 3.55 10.62 -19.83
C PRO A 111 3.67 10.88 -21.34
N PRO A 112 3.88 9.84 -22.18
CA PRO A 112 3.84 10.03 -23.61
C PRO A 112 2.48 10.68 -23.97
N PRO A 113 2.46 11.58 -24.97
CA PRO A 113 1.25 12.28 -25.39
C PRO A 113 0.14 11.28 -25.75
N PRO A 114 -1.14 11.70 -25.71
CA PRO A 114 -2.27 10.79 -25.88
C PRO A 114 -2.15 10.00 -27.20
N SER A 115 -2.50 8.72 -27.09
CA SER A 115 -2.43 7.63 -28.08
C SER A 115 -2.65 8.01 -29.56
N PRO A 116 -2.16 7.13 -30.46
CA PRO A 116 -3.10 6.59 -31.43
C PRO A 116 -3.04 5.05 -31.48
N LEU A 117 -4.17 4.42 -31.18
CA LEU A 117 -4.84 3.39 -31.98
C LEU A 117 -3.99 2.16 -32.44
N ASP A 118 -4.34 0.99 -31.90
CA ASP A 118 -4.23 -0.35 -32.51
C ASP A 118 -3.12 -0.58 -33.57
N GLY A 119 -1.91 -1.00 -33.18
CA GLY A 119 -0.98 -1.53 -34.20
C GLY A 119 0.48 -1.84 -33.87
N THR A 120 1.04 -1.47 -32.72
CA THR A 120 2.51 -1.41 -32.56
C THR A 120 3.19 -2.58 -31.84
N THR A 121 2.50 -3.69 -31.53
CA THR A 121 3.17 -4.88 -30.97
C THR A 121 4.14 -5.47 -31.99
N THR A 122 5.46 -5.45 -31.71
CA THR A 122 6.48 -6.05 -32.58
C THR A 122 6.53 -7.57 -32.35
N VAL A 123 6.40 -8.35 -33.43
CA VAL A 123 6.47 -9.81 -33.44
C VAL A 123 7.53 -10.30 -34.41
N TYR A 124 8.02 -11.52 -34.22
CA TYR A 124 9.13 -12.09 -34.98
C TYR A 124 8.64 -13.22 -35.87
N VAL A 125 8.99 -13.16 -37.15
CA VAL A 125 8.60 -14.14 -38.18
C VAL A 125 9.83 -14.72 -38.85
N THR A 126 9.79 -16.00 -39.22
CA THR A 126 10.86 -16.64 -40.00
C THR A 126 10.51 -16.60 -41.49
N LYS A 127 11.52 -16.71 -42.37
CA LYS A 127 11.34 -16.58 -43.84
C LYS A 127 10.29 -17.56 -44.42
N THR A 128 10.18 -18.76 -43.86
CA THR A 128 9.25 -19.81 -44.31
C THR A 128 8.15 -20.14 -43.29
N GLY A 129 8.08 -19.40 -42.17
CA GLY A 129 7.18 -19.72 -41.06
C GLY A 129 5.76 -19.22 -41.29
N THR A 130 4.78 -20.03 -40.89
CA THR A 130 3.34 -19.68 -40.89
C THR A 130 2.88 -19.05 -39.57
N ARG A 131 3.82 -18.77 -38.66
CA ARG A 131 3.54 -18.29 -37.30
C ARG A 131 4.42 -17.11 -36.93
N TYR A 132 3.88 -16.21 -36.12
CA TYR A 132 4.64 -15.14 -35.48
C TYR A 132 4.92 -15.46 -34.01
N HIS A 133 6.05 -14.97 -33.52
CA HIS A 133 6.65 -15.35 -32.24
C HIS A 133 7.04 -14.11 -31.41
N ARG A 134 7.32 -14.30 -30.12
CA ARG A 134 8.11 -13.35 -29.31
C ARG A 134 9.60 -13.53 -29.64
N LYS A 135 10.41 -12.49 -29.41
CA LYS A 135 11.86 -12.48 -29.66
C LYS A 135 12.58 -13.71 -29.10
N ASP A 136 12.18 -14.14 -27.91
CA ASP A 136 12.87 -15.19 -27.14
C ASP A 136 12.16 -16.56 -27.23
N CYS A 137 11.38 -16.80 -28.28
CA CYS A 137 10.67 -18.06 -28.44
C CYS A 137 11.62 -19.22 -28.77
N LYS A 138 11.63 -20.28 -27.95
CA LYS A 138 12.45 -21.50 -28.15
C LYS A 138 12.27 -22.20 -29.51
N THR A 139 11.17 -21.94 -30.22
CA THR A 139 10.91 -22.53 -31.55
C THR A 139 11.33 -21.64 -32.70
N LEU A 140 11.75 -20.41 -32.43
CA LEU A 140 12.27 -19.49 -33.42
C LEU A 140 13.69 -19.94 -33.80
N LYS A 141 13.80 -20.83 -34.80
CA LYS A 141 15.07 -21.36 -35.30
C LYS A 141 15.37 -20.77 -36.68
N GLY A 142 16.61 -20.30 -36.88
CA GLY A 142 17.02 -19.59 -38.08
C GLY A 142 16.69 -18.09 -38.04
N GLY A 143 17.22 -17.33 -38.99
CA GLY A 143 17.08 -15.86 -39.04
C GLY A 143 15.62 -15.41 -39.01
N SER A 144 15.30 -14.53 -38.06
CA SER A 144 13.97 -13.95 -37.88
C SER A 144 13.95 -12.48 -38.27
N THR A 145 12.81 -11.99 -38.72
CA THR A 145 12.56 -10.58 -39.03
C THR A 145 11.53 -10.02 -38.07
N ALA A 146 11.81 -8.85 -37.52
CA ALA A 146 10.87 -8.11 -36.68
C ALA A 146 9.86 -7.40 -37.58
N VAL A 147 8.57 -7.65 -37.36
CA VAL A 147 7.44 -7.06 -38.08
C VAL A 147 6.36 -6.64 -37.10
N SER A 148 5.42 -5.79 -37.51
CA SER A 148 4.29 -5.41 -36.65
C SER A 148 3.25 -6.54 -36.56
N LEU A 149 2.53 -6.62 -35.44
CA LEU A 149 1.46 -7.61 -35.24
C LEU A 149 0.31 -7.41 -36.23
N LYS A 150 0.04 -6.17 -36.65
CA LYS A 150 -0.92 -5.84 -37.71
C LYS A 150 -0.47 -6.41 -39.05
N GLU A 151 0.80 -6.22 -39.40
CA GLU A 151 1.38 -6.76 -40.63
C GLU A 151 1.41 -8.30 -40.61
N ALA A 152 1.80 -8.92 -39.49
CA ALA A 152 1.81 -10.37 -39.35
C ALA A 152 0.41 -10.99 -39.53
N LYS A 153 -0.63 -10.37 -38.96
CA LYS A 153 -2.02 -10.77 -39.18
C LYS A 153 -2.47 -10.56 -40.63
N SER A 154 -2.10 -9.43 -41.24
CA SER A 154 -2.43 -9.16 -42.66
C SER A 154 -1.76 -10.16 -43.62
N ARG A 155 -0.60 -10.70 -43.23
CA ARG A 155 0.13 -11.76 -43.95
C ARG A 155 -0.45 -13.17 -43.70
N GLY A 156 -1.56 -13.28 -42.96
CA GLY A 156 -2.22 -14.56 -42.65
C GLY A 156 -1.46 -15.42 -41.64
N LEU A 157 -0.48 -14.85 -40.93
CA LEU A 157 0.30 -15.60 -39.95
C LEU A 157 -0.48 -15.77 -38.65
N SER A 158 -0.35 -16.95 -38.03
CA SER A 158 -1.03 -17.27 -36.77
C SER A 158 -0.09 -17.10 -35.56
N PRO A 159 -0.63 -16.82 -34.35
CA PRO A 159 0.21 -16.72 -33.16
C PRO A 159 0.86 -18.07 -32.83
N CYS A 160 2.12 -18.02 -32.41
CA CYS A 160 2.77 -19.20 -31.86
C CYS A 160 2.08 -19.64 -30.56
N GLN A 161 1.54 -20.86 -30.57
CA GLN A 161 0.85 -21.46 -29.42
C GLN A 161 1.73 -21.64 -28.18
N ARG A 162 3.06 -21.64 -28.35
CA ARG A 162 4.02 -21.80 -27.24
C ARG A 162 4.36 -20.47 -26.56
N CYS A 163 4.71 -19.43 -27.32
CA CYS A 163 5.09 -18.14 -26.72
C CYS A 163 3.94 -17.15 -26.58
N LYS A 164 2.74 -17.49 -27.08
CA LYS A 164 1.50 -16.69 -27.02
C LYS A 164 1.78 -15.18 -27.10
N PRO A 165 2.36 -14.74 -28.24
CA PRO A 165 2.89 -13.40 -28.40
C PRO A 165 1.86 -12.32 -28.10
#